data_AF-A0A661DX11-F1
#
_entry.id   AF-A0A661DX11-F1
#
_cell.length_a   1.000
_cell.length_b   1.000
_cell.length_c   1.000
_cell.angle_alpha   90.00
_cell.angle_beta   90.00
_cell.angle_gamma   90.00
#
_symmetry.space_group_name_H-M   'P 1'
#
loop_
_entity.id
_entity.type
_entity.pdbx_description
1 polymer ?
#
loop_
_entity_poly.entity_id
_entity_poly.type
_entity_poly.pdbx_seq_one_letter_code
_entity_poly.pdbx_strand_id
1 'polypeptide(L)'
;MPDSIPSEPICVCEENTRWCDGNPPILYTYNHDVQSLSDKINRFIIEVGLSESANIHIVNEFDLARFNAYLEGIRVMQSWINATPQLDLPNTYPRKHCLAMVQDVPTMESDAARMLIRLLELMRDELIRGQSSRAASGLNTFDNTRLTSTIDKVQALLDTATDSGMDYPNSSPLTSVVGSGAVNPLSTGK
;
A
#
# COMPACT_ATOMS: atom_id res chain seq x y z
N MET A 1 -17.03 -32.51 30.39
CA MET A 1 -17.24 -31.41 29.44
C MET A 1 -16.28 -31.67 28.31
N PRO A 2 -16.70 -31.74 27.03
CA PRO A 2 -15.72 -31.87 25.97
C PRO A 2 -14.90 -30.58 25.93
N ASP A 3 -13.58 -30.74 26.05
CA ASP A 3 -12.61 -29.66 25.97
C ASP A 3 -12.83 -28.87 24.67
N SER A 4 -12.95 -27.55 24.79
CA SER A 4 -13.08 -26.67 23.64
C SER A 4 -11.82 -26.79 22.80
N ILE A 5 -11.91 -27.48 21.67
CA ILE A 5 -10.84 -27.51 20.68
C ILE A 5 -10.68 -26.08 20.18
N PRO A 6 -9.49 -25.46 20.29
CA PRO A 6 -9.27 -24.13 19.73
C PRO A 6 -9.55 -24.21 18.23
N SER A 7 -10.38 -23.29 17.73
CA SER A 7 -10.65 -23.18 16.30
C SER A 7 -9.34 -23.07 15.53
N GLU A 8 -9.24 -23.75 14.40
CA GLU A 8 -8.07 -23.61 13.53
C GLU A 8 -7.81 -22.13 13.23
N PRO A 9 -6.54 -21.69 13.24
CA PRO A 9 -6.20 -20.32 12.93
C PRO A 9 -6.72 -19.99 11.53
N ILE A 10 -7.53 -18.93 11.45
CA ILE A 10 -8.32 -18.55 10.27
C ILE A 10 -7.40 -18.20 9.07
N CYS A 11 -6.12 -17.91 9.32
CA CYS A 11 -4.99 -17.94 8.38
C CYS A 11 -3.66 -17.79 9.15
N VAL A 12 -2.51 -18.16 8.56
CA VAL A 12 -1.20 -18.10 9.23
C VAL A 12 -0.43 -16.84 8.77
N CYS A 13 -0.03 -16.00 9.71
CA CYS A 13 0.86 -14.87 9.46
C CYS A 13 2.31 -15.36 9.31
N GLU A 14 2.73 -15.67 8.09
CA GLU A 14 4.11 -16.00 7.73
C GLU A 14 4.90 -14.71 7.42
N GLU A 15 6.23 -14.80 7.28
CA GLU A 15 7.08 -13.64 6.98
C GLU A 15 6.66 -12.86 5.72
N ASN A 16 6.07 -13.55 4.75
CA ASN A 16 5.58 -12.97 3.50
C ASN A 16 4.07 -12.70 3.50
N THR A 17 3.35 -13.03 4.58
CA THR A 17 1.92 -12.76 4.70
C THR A 17 1.72 -11.27 4.97
N ARG A 18 1.29 -10.53 3.94
CA ARG A 18 1.03 -9.08 4.06
C ARG A 18 -0.28 -8.76 4.77
N TRP A 19 -1.32 -9.56 4.54
CA TRP A 19 -2.61 -9.44 5.22
C TRP A 19 -3.26 -10.82 5.37
N CYS A 20 -4.02 -10.97 6.45
CA CYS A 20 -4.59 -12.22 6.91
C CYS A 20 -5.85 -11.87 7.72
N ASP A 21 -6.96 -11.63 7.03
CA ASP A 21 -8.24 -11.23 7.67
C ASP A 21 -9.25 -12.37 7.74
N GLY A 22 -8.86 -13.56 7.25
CA GLY A 22 -9.71 -14.75 7.23
C GLY A 22 -10.88 -14.70 6.26
N ASN A 23 -11.00 -13.62 5.47
CA ASN A 23 -12.04 -13.46 4.48
C ASN A 23 -11.52 -13.84 3.09
N PRO A 24 -12.38 -14.38 2.21
CA PRO A 24 -11.99 -14.59 0.82
C PRO A 24 -11.65 -13.24 0.16
N PRO A 25 -10.66 -13.21 -0.74
CA PRO A 25 -10.29 -11.98 -1.44
C PRO A 25 -11.46 -11.43 -2.26
N ILE A 26 -11.64 -10.12 -2.25
CA ILE A 26 -12.63 -9.46 -3.12
C ILE A 26 -12.03 -9.32 -4.52
N LEU A 27 -12.59 -10.07 -5.46
CA LEU A 27 -12.11 -10.12 -6.85
C LEU A 27 -12.88 -9.19 -7.80
N TYR A 28 -13.97 -8.59 -7.34
CA TYR A 28 -14.80 -7.71 -8.16
C TYR A 28 -15.57 -6.68 -7.32
N THR A 29 -15.98 -5.60 -7.98
CA THR A 29 -16.89 -4.57 -7.46
C THR A 29 -18.07 -4.41 -8.44
N TYR A 30 -19.19 -3.88 -8.01
CA TYR A 30 -20.28 -3.46 -8.91
C TYR A 30 -20.21 -1.98 -9.30
N ASN A 31 -19.24 -1.28 -8.73
CA ASN A 31 -19.05 0.14 -8.90
C ASN A 31 -17.76 0.42 -9.68
N HIS A 32 -17.91 1.03 -10.85
CA HIS A 32 -16.81 1.37 -11.75
C HIS A 32 -15.88 2.48 -11.21
N ASP A 33 -16.39 3.36 -10.35
CA ASP A 33 -15.60 4.39 -9.68
C ASP A 33 -14.68 3.77 -8.63
N VAL A 34 -15.20 2.79 -7.86
CA VAL A 34 -14.42 1.99 -6.91
C VAL A 34 -13.34 1.19 -7.64
N GLN A 35 -13.64 0.61 -8.81
CA GLN A 35 -12.64 -0.08 -9.64
C GLN A 35 -11.50 0.87 -10.01
N SER A 36 -11.84 2.06 -10.53
CA SER A 36 -10.87 3.04 -11.01
C SER A 36 -9.97 3.58 -9.88
N LEU A 37 -10.54 3.83 -8.71
CA LEU A 37 -9.79 4.22 -7.51
C LEU A 37 -8.87 3.08 -7.03
N SER A 38 -9.38 1.85 -6.97
CA SER A 38 -8.59 0.67 -6.60
C SER A 38 -7.38 0.50 -7.52
N ASP A 39 -7.56 0.66 -8.84
CA ASP A 39 -6.48 0.55 -9.81
C ASP A 39 -5.41 1.65 -9.62
N LYS A 40 -5.81 2.88 -9.27
CA LYS A 40 -4.86 3.94 -8.94
C LYS A 40 -4.06 3.63 -7.67
N ILE A 41 -4.74 3.15 -6.62
CA ILE A 41 -4.07 2.78 -5.37
C ILE A 41 -3.10 1.62 -5.62
N ASN A 42 -3.49 0.62 -6.39
CA ASN A 42 -2.63 -0.49 -6.79
C ASN A 42 -1.38 -0.03 -7.53
N ARG A 43 -1.50 0.92 -8.47
CA ARG A 43 -0.34 1.50 -9.16
C ARG A 43 0.59 2.21 -8.19
N PHE A 44 0.05 2.93 -7.21
CA PHE A 44 0.87 3.58 -6.20
C PHE A 44 1.60 2.56 -5.32
N ILE A 45 0.95 1.47 -4.91
CA ILE A 45 1.60 0.37 -4.17
C ILE A 45 2.80 -0.18 -4.95
N ILE A 46 2.61 -0.46 -6.25
CA ILE A 46 3.66 -0.98 -7.13
C ILE A 46 4.82 0.02 -7.24
N GLU A 47 4.50 1.30 -7.44
CA GLU A 47 5.51 2.36 -7.53
C GLU A 47 6.37 2.45 -6.26
N VAL A 48 5.74 2.40 -5.08
CA VAL A 48 6.48 2.43 -3.82
C VAL A 48 7.39 1.20 -3.71
N GLY A 49 6.88 0.02 -4.06
CA GLY A 49 7.66 -1.23 -3.99
C GLY A 49 8.83 -1.31 -4.97
N LEU A 50 8.79 -0.54 -6.07
CA LEU A 50 9.85 -0.47 -7.09
C LEU A 50 10.71 0.79 -6.97
N SER A 51 10.44 1.68 -6.02
CA SER A 51 11.20 2.91 -5.82
C SER A 51 12.61 2.64 -5.28
N GLU A 52 13.55 3.54 -5.57
CA GLU A 52 14.89 3.50 -4.96
C GLU A 52 14.81 3.56 -3.43
N SER A 53 13.90 4.39 -2.92
CA SER A 53 13.60 4.53 -1.48
C SER A 53 13.08 3.26 -0.81
N ALA A 54 12.71 2.22 -1.56
CA ALA A 54 12.32 0.92 -0.99
C ALA A 54 13.52 0.15 -0.39
N ASN A 55 14.72 0.38 -0.93
CA ASN A 55 15.95 -0.33 -0.57
C ASN A 55 16.91 0.50 0.29
N ILE A 56 16.50 1.71 0.69
CA ILE A 56 17.29 2.59 1.56
C ILE A 56 16.41 3.09 2.70
N HIS A 57 17.03 3.37 3.86
CA HIS A 57 16.30 3.83 5.03
C HIS A 57 15.78 5.27 4.92
N ILE A 58 16.26 6.04 3.94
CA ILE A 58 15.91 7.45 3.72
C ILE A 58 15.04 7.54 2.48
N VAL A 59 13.94 8.28 2.55
CA VAL A 59 13.14 8.57 1.36
C VAL A 59 13.80 9.69 0.58
N ASN A 60 14.17 9.42 -0.67
CA ASN A 60 14.72 10.42 -1.57
C ASN A 60 13.66 11.48 -1.92
N GLU A 61 14.05 12.75 -2.01
CA GLU A 61 13.21 13.86 -2.45
C GLU A 61 12.51 13.60 -3.79
N PHE A 62 13.17 12.93 -4.75
CA PHE A 62 12.56 12.58 -6.03
C PHE A 62 11.44 11.55 -5.89
N ASP A 63 11.62 10.57 -5.00
CA ASP A 63 10.60 9.56 -4.71
C ASP A 63 9.45 10.19 -3.90
N LEU A 64 9.77 11.07 -2.94
CA LEU A 64 8.77 11.82 -2.18
C LEU A 64 7.89 12.69 -3.09
N ALA A 65 8.48 13.43 -4.03
CA ALA A 65 7.73 14.23 -5.00
C ALA A 65 6.82 13.34 -5.86
N ARG A 66 7.31 12.17 -6.27
CA ARG A 66 6.52 11.20 -7.03
C ARG A 66 5.37 10.63 -6.21
N PHE A 67 5.60 10.24 -4.96
CA PHE A 67 4.58 9.72 -4.05
C PHE A 67 3.48 10.75 -3.77
N ASN A 68 3.84 12.01 -3.56
CA ASN A 68 2.87 13.09 -3.42
C ASN A 68 2.02 13.26 -4.69
N ALA A 69 2.61 13.17 -5.88
CA ALA A 69 1.87 13.24 -7.14
C ALA A 69 0.89 12.05 -7.30
N TYR A 70 1.28 10.84 -6.90
CA TYR A 70 0.38 9.69 -6.91
C TYR A 70 -0.79 9.85 -5.93
N LEU A 71 -0.51 10.31 -4.71
CA LEU A 71 -1.54 10.56 -3.70
C LEU A 71 -2.53 11.64 -4.13
N GLU A 72 -2.02 12.74 -4.71
CA GLU A 72 -2.86 13.80 -5.26
C GLU A 72 -3.73 13.29 -6.42
N GLY A 73 -3.19 12.40 -7.26
CA GLY A 73 -3.96 11.72 -8.29
C GLY A 73 -5.14 10.89 -7.77
N ILE A 74 -5.05 10.36 -6.55
CA ILE A 74 -6.15 9.68 -5.86
C ILE A 74 -7.15 10.73 -5.32
N ARG A 75 -6.66 11.79 -4.66
CA ARG A 75 -7.48 12.88 -4.11
C ARG A 75 -8.32 13.58 -5.17
N VAL A 76 -7.73 13.88 -6.33
CA VAL A 76 -8.42 14.48 -7.48
C VAL A 76 -9.51 13.55 -8.02
N MET A 77 -9.22 12.24 -8.16
CA MET A 77 -10.23 11.28 -8.62
C MET A 77 -11.38 11.15 -7.63
N GLN A 78 -11.09 11.05 -6.33
CA GLN A 78 -12.10 11.06 -5.28
C GLN A 78 -12.97 12.32 -5.35
N SER A 79 -12.34 13.50 -5.47
CA SER A 79 -13.06 14.77 -5.57
C SER A 79 -13.95 14.82 -6.80
N TRP A 80 -13.48 14.29 -7.94
CA TRP A 80 -14.28 14.22 -9.16
C TRP A 80 -15.49 13.29 -8.97
N ILE A 81 -15.31 12.10 -8.41
CA ILE A 81 -16.41 11.15 -8.11
C ILE A 81 -17.42 11.76 -7.14
N ASN A 82 -16.97 12.49 -6.12
CA ASN A 82 -17.86 13.11 -5.15
C ASN A 82 -18.60 14.34 -5.71
N ALA A 83 -18.06 14.98 -6.75
CA ALA A 83 -18.70 16.09 -7.43
C ALA A 83 -19.71 15.64 -8.50
N THR A 84 -19.59 14.40 -8.99
CA THR A 84 -20.55 13.82 -9.95
C THR A 84 -21.76 13.20 -9.22
N PRO A 85 -22.96 13.24 -9.84
CA PRO A 85 -24.14 12.64 -9.24
C PRO A 85 -24.06 11.11 -9.26
N GLN A 86 -24.58 10.48 -8.22
CA GLN A 86 -24.79 9.03 -8.22
C GLN A 86 -25.87 8.65 -9.24
N LEU A 87 -25.53 7.70 -10.11
CA LEU A 87 -26.38 7.16 -11.17
C LEU A 87 -26.84 5.74 -10.81
N ASP A 88 -28.14 5.47 -11.02
CA ASP A 88 -28.77 4.16 -10.76
C ASP A 88 -28.44 3.11 -11.83
N LEU A 89 -28.27 3.55 -13.09
CA LEU A 89 -27.82 2.71 -14.21
C LEU A 89 -28.57 1.36 -14.36
N PRO A 90 -29.92 1.33 -14.40
CA PRO A 90 -30.72 0.10 -14.25
C PRO A 90 -30.50 -0.96 -15.35
N ASN A 91 -30.06 -0.54 -16.54
CA ASN A 91 -29.81 -1.46 -17.66
C ASN A 91 -28.40 -2.06 -17.64
N THR A 92 -27.46 -1.47 -16.89
CA THR A 92 -26.08 -1.94 -16.82
C THR A 92 -25.69 -2.46 -15.45
N TYR A 93 -26.41 -2.09 -14.39
CA TYR A 93 -26.24 -2.60 -13.05
C TYR A 93 -27.18 -3.79 -12.78
N PRO A 94 -26.74 -4.88 -12.12
CA PRO A 94 -25.41 -5.12 -11.58
C PRO A 94 -24.44 -5.70 -12.62
N ARG A 95 -23.37 -4.96 -12.94
CA ARG A 95 -22.24 -5.47 -13.74
C ARG A 95 -21.04 -5.67 -12.83
N LYS A 96 -20.38 -6.83 -12.95
CA LYS A 96 -19.14 -7.09 -12.22
C LYS A 96 -17.96 -6.44 -12.93
N HIS A 97 -17.20 -5.67 -12.17
CA HIS A 97 -15.95 -5.06 -12.56
C HIS A 97 -14.83 -5.80 -11.84
N CYS A 98 -13.99 -6.53 -12.58
CA CYS A 98 -12.88 -7.29 -12.00
C CYS A 98 -11.87 -6.32 -11.37
N LEU A 99 -11.44 -6.62 -10.16
CA LEU A 99 -10.40 -5.87 -9.46
C LEU A 99 -9.05 -6.50 -9.75
N ALA A 100 -8.07 -5.67 -10.10
CA ALA A 100 -6.69 -6.11 -10.16
C ALA A 100 -6.20 -6.39 -8.73
N MET A 101 -5.61 -7.56 -8.51
CA MET A 101 -4.87 -7.83 -7.29
C MET A 101 -3.42 -7.48 -7.51
N VAL A 102 -2.82 -6.75 -6.57
CA VAL A 102 -1.37 -6.58 -6.55
C VAL A 102 -0.78 -7.89 -6.05
N GLN A 103 -0.28 -8.68 -7.00
CA GLN A 103 0.56 -9.84 -6.73
C GLN A 103 2.00 -9.34 -6.77
N ASP A 104 2.84 -9.79 -5.83
CA ASP A 104 4.29 -9.59 -5.88
C ASP A 104 4.81 -8.16 -5.69
N VAL A 105 4.45 -7.54 -4.57
CA VAL A 105 5.24 -6.38 -4.12
C VAL A 105 6.57 -6.88 -3.53
N PRO A 106 7.72 -6.38 -4.00
CA PRO A 106 9.03 -6.82 -3.54
C PRO A 106 9.22 -6.75 -2.03
N THR A 107 10.14 -7.56 -1.51
CA THR A 107 10.67 -7.36 -0.15
C THR A 107 11.44 -6.04 -0.11
N MET A 108 11.23 -5.24 0.92
CA MET A 108 11.79 -3.90 1.05
C MET A 108 12.56 -3.80 2.36
N GLU A 109 13.69 -3.11 2.35
CA GLU A 109 14.49 -2.82 3.55
C GLU A 109 13.95 -1.60 4.31
N SER A 110 13.36 -0.65 3.57
CA SER A 110 12.81 0.58 4.12
C SER A 110 11.52 0.34 4.93
N ASP A 111 11.57 0.64 6.23
CA ASP A 111 10.40 0.60 7.11
C ASP A 111 9.36 1.66 6.73
N ALA A 112 9.80 2.83 6.26
CA ALA A 112 8.91 3.90 5.81
C ALA A 112 8.12 3.48 4.57
N ALA A 113 8.79 2.91 3.56
CA ALA A 113 8.12 2.37 2.36
C ALA A 113 7.15 1.23 2.73
N ARG A 114 7.55 0.35 3.66
CA ARG A 114 6.68 -0.72 4.16
C ARG A 114 5.44 -0.20 4.86
N MET A 115 5.57 0.81 5.71
CA MET A 115 4.45 1.46 6.39
C MET A 115 3.52 2.15 5.39
N LEU A 116 4.08 2.85 4.39
CA LEU A 116 3.32 3.50 3.32
C LEU A 116 2.48 2.48 2.55
N ILE A 117 3.08 1.38 2.12
CA ILE A 117 2.37 0.31 1.40
C ILE A 117 1.25 -0.29 2.26
N ARG A 118 1.47 -0.53 3.55
CA ARG A 118 0.40 -1.03 4.44
C ARG A 118 -0.79 -0.06 4.52
N LEU A 119 -0.54 1.25 4.57
CA LEU A 119 -1.61 2.25 4.56
C LEU A 119 -2.36 2.27 3.22
N LEU A 120 -1.65 2.12 2.10
CA LEU A 120 -2.25 2.05 0.77
C LEU A 120 -3.07 0.77 0.57
N GLU A 121 -2.57 -0.38 1.05
CA GLU A 121 -3.30 -1.65 1.07
C GLU A 121 -4.57 -1.50 1.90
N LEU A 122 -4.50 -0.93 3.11
CA LEU A 122 -5.68 -0.64 3.94
C LEU A 122 -6.67 0.30 3.24
N MET A 123 -6.18 1.36 2.57
CA MET A 123 -7.01 2.30 1.83
C MET A 123 -7.82 1.59 0.73
N ARG A 124 -7.14 0.77 -0.07
CA ARG A 124 -7.79 -0.04 -1.12
C ARG A 124 -8.78 -1.01 -0.51
N ASP A 125 -8.37 -1.71 0.54
CA ASP A 125 -9.13 -2.79 1.14
C ASP A 125 -10.43 -2.30 1.80
N GLU A 126 -10.39 -1.16 2.49
CA GLU A 126 -11.59 -0.49 3.01
C GLU A 126 -12.51 0.00 1.89
N LEU A 127 -11.92 0.53 0.80
CA LEU A 127 -12.68 1.02 -0.35
C LEU A 127 -13.45 -0.11 -1.06
N ILE A 128 -12.80 -1.25 -1.33
CA ILE A 128 -13.42 -2.39 -2.03
C ILE A 128 -14.37 -3.18 -1.13
N ARG A 129 -14.16 -3.18 0.19
CA ARG A 129 -15.08 -3.79 1.17
C ARG A 129 -16.24 -2.85 1.57
N GLY A 130 -16.17 -1.58 1.20
CA GLY A 130 -17.16 -0.56 1.50
C GLY A 130 -18.54 -0.81 0.86
N GLN A 131 -19.57 -0.14 1.39
CA GLN A 131 -20.92 -0.27 0.87
C GLN A 131 -21.03 0.26 -0.58
N SER A 132 -20.23 1.27 -0.93
CA SER A 132 -20.16 1.86 -2.27
C SER A 132 -19.69 0.86 -3.31
N SER A 133 -18.93 -0.20 -2.96
CA SER A 133 -18.57 -1.27 -3.89
C SER A 133 -19.80 -2.04 -4.41
N ARG A 134 -20.91 -2.01 -3.66
CA ARG A 134 -22.19 -2.62 -4.04
C ARG A 134 -23.18 -1.62 -4.64
N ALA A 135 -22.78 -0.37 -4.88
CA ALA A 135 -23.59 0.60 -5.60
C ALA A 135 -23.27 0.54 -7.11
N ALA A 136 -24.12 1.16 -7.94
CA ALA A 136 -23.86 1.26 -9.37
C ALA A 136 -22.75 2.27 -9.73
N SER A 137 -22.65 3.35 -8.95
CA SER A 137 -21.68 4.44 -9.13
C SER A 137 -21.53 5.28 -7.87
N GLY A 138 -20.47 6.09 -7.83
CA GLY A 138 -20.20 7.08 -6.80
C GLY A 138 -19.72 6.51 -5.46
N LEU A 139 -19.51 7.39 -4.49
CA LEU A 139 -19.22 7.01 -3.10
C LEU A 139 -20.33 7.53 -2.20
N ASN A 140 -20.78 6.72 -1.24
CA ASN A 140 -21.60 7.23 -0.16
C ASN A 140 -20.74 8.07 0.81
N THR A 141 -21.40 8.86 1.65
CA THR A 141 -20.73 9.82 2.54
C THR A 141 -19.76 9.14 3.52
N PHE A 142 -20.08 7.96 4.04
CA PHE A 142 -19.24 7.25 5.01
C PHE A 142 -17.97 6.69 4.36
N ASP A 143 -18.10 6.09 3.18
CA ASP A 143 -16.97 5.57 2.41
C ASP A 143 -16.08 6.70 1.92
N ASN A 144 -16.67 7.81 1.46
CA ASN A 144 -15.92 9.01 1.08
C ASN A 144 -15.12 9.58 2.26
N THR A 145 -15.75 9.70 3.44
CA THR A 145 -15.07 10.21 4.64
C THR A 145 -13.92 9.31 5.10
N ARG A 146 -14.11 7.98 5.05
CA ARG A 146 -13.05 7.01 5.36
C ARG A 146 -11.89 7.08 4.38
N LEU A 147 -12.18 7.23 3.07
CA LEU A 147 -11.16 7.39 2.05
C LEU A 147 -10.36 8.69 2.29
N THR A 148 -11.03 9.82 2.52
CA THR A 148 -10.36 11.09 2.86
C THR A 148 -9.47 10.95 4.08
N SER A 149 -9.98 10.35 5.16
CA SER A 149 -9.19 10.17 6.39
C SER A 149 -7.94 9.33 6.17
N THR A 150 -8.04 8.30 5.31
CA THR A 150 -6.88 7.46 4.97
C THR A 150 -5.90 8.20 4.07
N ILE A 151 -6.37 9.00 3.11
CA ILE A 151 -5.52 9.86 2.26
C ILE A 151 -4.74 10.85 3.14
N ASP A 152 -5.41 11.50 4.09
CA ASP A 152 -4.76 12.47 4.99
C ASP A 152 -3.74 11.79 5.91
N LYS A 153 -4.01 10.55 6.34
CA LYS A 153 -3.04 9.74 7.09
C LYS A 153 -1.80 9.37 6.26
N VAL A 154 -1.98 9.08 4.97
CA VAL A 154 -0.87 8.84 4.05
C VAL A 154 -0.07 10.12 3.82
N GLN A 155 -0.73 11.26 3.62
CA GLN A 155 -0.06 12.56 3.49
C GLN A 155 0.79 12.86 4.73
N ALA A 156 0.22 12.70 5.93
CA ALA A 156 0.95 12.93 7.17
C ALA A 156 2.21 12.04 7.28
N LEU A 157 2.16 10.78 6.82
CA LEU A 157 3.34 9.92 6.77
C LEU A 157 4.40 10.47 5.80
N LEU A 158 4.00 10.89 4.60
CA LEU A 158 4.92 11.47 3.62
C LEU A 158 5.56 12.77 4.14
N ASP A 159 4.80 13.59 4.87
CA ASP A 159 5.30 14.84 5.45
C ASP A 159 6.38 14.58 6.52
N THR A 160 6.31 13.45 7.25
CA THR A 160 7.37 13.07 8.21
C THR A 160 8.68 12.63 7.55
N ALA A 161 8.63 12.17 6.29
CA ALA A 161 9.82 11.71 5.57
C ALA A 161 10.78 12.87 5.25
N THR A 162 10.27 14.11 5.21
CA THR A 162 11.06 15.34 5.05
C THR A 162 11.89 15.71 6.28
N ASP A 163 11.58 15.16 7.46
CA ASP A 163 12.24 15.51 8.73
C ASP A 163 13.34 14.52 9.16
N SER A 164 13.54 13.41 8.44
CA SER A 164 14.45 12.35 8.88
C SER A 164 15.89 12.53 8.40
N GLY A 165 16.54 13.59 8.87
CA GLY A 165 18.01 13.70 8.92
C GLY A 165 18.62 12.94 10.11
N MET A 166 18.03 11.81 10.52
CA MET A 166 18.51 11.00 11.65
C MET A 166 19.49 9.97 11.11
N ASP A 167 20.78 10.31 11.16
CA ASP A 167 21.87 9.39 10.90
C ASP A 167 21.79 8.24 11.92
N TYR A 168 21.34 7.07 11.49
CA TYR A 168 21.40 5.86 12.29
C TYR A 168 22.83 5.31 12.16
N PRO A 169 23.67 5.37 13.20
CA PRO A 169 25.11 5.12 13.10
C PRO A 169 25.50 3.70 12.66
N ASN A 170 24.52 2.80 12.44
CA ASN A 170 24.74 1.40 12.07
C ASN A 170 24.36 1.06 10.61
N SER A 171 24.04 2.01 9.74
CA SER A 171 23.84 1.74 8.31
C SER A 171 25.14 1.79 7.48
N SER A 172 26.31 1.84 8.13
CA SER A 172 27.59 1.67 7.45
C SER A 172 27.73 0.23 6.95
N PRO A 173 28.22 -0.02 5.72
CA PRO A 173 28.54 -1.37 5.28
C PRO A 173 29.51 -2.00 6.29
N LEU A 174 29.11 -3.12 6.90
CA LEU A 174 30.01 -3.89 7.79
C LEU A 174 31.17 -4.54 7.02
N THR A 175 31.16 -4.44 5.70
CA THR A 175 32.21 -4.94 4.81
C THR A 175 33.13 -3.80 4.40
N SER A 176 34.43 -3.93 4.71
CA SER A 176 35.43 -2.99 4.19
C SER A 176 35.47 -3.11 2.67
N VAL A 177 35.00 -2.08 1.97
CA VAL A 177 35.26 -1.94 0.54
C VAL A 177 36.74 -1.57 0.40
N VAL A 178 37.59 -2.57 0.24
CA VAL A 178 38.96 -2.35 -0.20
C VAL A 178 38.92 -2.02 -1.70
N GLY A 179 39.52 -0.89 -2.08
CA GLY A 179 39.69 -0.52 -3.49
C GLY A 179 40.43 -1.62 -4.26
N SER A 180 40.25 -1.64 -5.58
CA SER A 180 40.60 -2.72 -6.52
C SER A 180 42.10 -3.08 -6.66
N GLY A 181 42.92 -2.89 -5.62
CA GLY A 181 44.34 -3.21 -5.60
C GLY A 181 44.89 -3.75 -4.27
N ALA A 182 44.07 -4.04 -3.25
CA ALA A 182 44.56 -4.59 -1.97
C ALA A 182 44.06 -6.03 -1.75
N VAL A 183 44.96 -7.01 -1.83
CA VAL A 183 44.70 -8.39 -1.41
C VAL A 183 44.56 -8.44 0.12
N ASN A 184 43.46 -9.03 0.59
CA ASN A 184 43.22 -9.29 2.00
C ASN A 184 44.25 -10.32 2.50
N PRO A 185 45.16 -10.01 3.44
CA PRO A 185 46.06 -11.02 3.95
C PRO A 185 45.24 -12.04 4.75
N LEU A 186 45.26 -13.29 4.28
CA LEU A 186 44.75 -14.45 5.01
C LEU A 186 45.26 -14.39 6.45
N SER A 187 44.32 -14.34 7.40
CA SER A 187 44.58 -14.49 8.82
C SER A 187 45.29 -15.83 9.08
N THR A 188 46.62 -15.81 9.16
CA THR A 188 47.40 -16.87 9.78
C THR A 188 47.41 -16.65 11.28
N GLY A 189 46.55 -17.39 11.99
CA GLY A 189 46.42 -17.33 13.44
C GLY A 189 46.38 -18.72 14.05
N LYS A 190 47.56 -19.15 14.52
CA LYS A 190 47.91 -20.15 15.55
C LYS A 190 46.87 -21.18 16.01
#